data_AF-A0A9D5PMS8-F1
#
_entry.id   AF-A0A9D5PMS8-F1
#
_cell.length_a   1.000
_cell.length_b   1.000
_cell.length_c   1.000
_cell.angle_alpha   90.00
_cell.angle_beta   90.00
_cell.angle_gamma   90.00
#
_symmetry.space_group_name_H-M   'P 1'
#
loop_
_entity.id
_entity.type
_entity.pdbx_description
1 polymer ?
#
loop_
_entity_poly.entity_id
_entity_poly.type
_entity_poly.pdbx_seq_one_letter_code
_entity_poly.pdbx_strand_id
1 'polypeptide(L)'
;MKKQDLLKYFDDYLLDKLFGFCYARTNDSYEAEKLCSDIIYSLVKAANSDGEIESVYPFIWRVARNVYADFSNNRRKRAENIYEGDSEEILLNTAEEDNSDNTAELLTSVYRRIAFLTKAYREVMIMFYIDGLSTAQIAKKQGTSEGAVRQRLFSARQKIKSEVEEMGETYNKPVALDKINFVFWGTGAPAWGDPSNICDRTLSKHILWLCHKKPMSASEIAEKLNVPTLYIEEELEILRKGENGEYGLLRRLDNGKYAMNIVLLDKDVFEKANEIYMKRLPKICDTISGYIEEHKAEYLAYPYLNKKVDINLILWQQISEISRAFSENVKRILKEKHFSDVAEVERPYTSFGYVDNGKYYGGGCDGEYAENICGFSKVHIRNIYITRIKAHFRCGHNISRDPQIQLALRAIEGLNITMLSEKEKEHVAKAIESGYLYRDGDMLYTKILVNALTDNYLLEKDLFKISNGLRDGYFDTDAEIVAEEIAALIKKSIPDYLYGEWRFANILANSPVLDAVVECLIEKGVLTPPEDGIGAEGCWMSVEK
;
A
#
# COMPACT_ATOMS: atom_id res chain seq x y z
N MET A 1 -31.30 -30.11 30.20
CA MET A 1 -31.93 -30.78 29.05
C MET A 1 -31.17 -32.05 28.72
N LYS A 2 -31.83 -33.17 28.40
CA LYS A 2 -31.10 -34.38 27.96
C LYS A 2 -30.50 -34.14 26.57
N LYS A 3 -29.29 -34.64 26.32
CA LYS A 3 -28.64 -34.51 25.01
C LYS A 3 -29.47 -35.06 23.84
N GLN A 4 -30.27 -36.11 24.08
CA GLN A 4 -31.18 -36.70 23.10
C GLN A 4 -32.25 -35.72 22.58
N ASP A 5 -32.56 -34.67 23.33
CA ASP A 5 -33.50 -33.62 22.93
C ASP A 5 -32.84 -32.50 22.10
N LEU A 6 -31.52 -32.51 21.91
CA LEU A 6 -30.76 -31.46 21.23
C LEU A 6 -31.23 -31.24 19.78
N LEU A 7 -31.61 -32.32 19.08
CA LEU A 7 -32.07 -32.25 17.68
C LEU A 7 -33.40 -31.51 17.53
N LYS A 8 -34.20 -31.38 18.59
CA LYS A 8 -35.47 -30.65 18.57
C LYS A 8 -35.28 -29.13 18.45
N TYR A 9 -34.05 -28.64 18.64
CA TYR A 9 -33.67 -27.23 18.55
C TYR A 9 -32.97 -26.88 17.22
N PHE A 10 -32.93 -27.81 16.27
CA PHE A 10 -32.42 -27.57 14.92
C PHE A 10 -33.54 -27.02 14.06
N ASP A 11 -33.75 -25.71 14.14
CA ASP A 11 -34.63 -24.97 13.25
C ASP A 11 -33.82 -24.25 12.16
N ASP A 12 -34.51 -23.78 11.12
CA ASP A 12 -33.89 -23.05 10.01
C ASP A 12 -33.13 -21.82 10.50
N TYR A 13 -33.63 -21.16 11.56
CA TYR A 13 -32.97 -20.01 12.18
C TYR A 13 -31.60 -20.36 12.78
N LEU A 14 -31.49 -21.47 13.51
CA LEU A 14 -30.22 -21.93 14.06
C LEU A 14 -29.25 -22.36 12.95
N LEU A 15 -29.75 -23.04 11.92
CA LEU A 15 -28.94 -23.46 10.78
C LEU A 15 -28.38 -22.26 10.01
N ASP A 16 -29.19 -21.22 9.79
CA ASP A 16 -28.76 -19.97 9.18
C ASP A 16 -27.70 -19.26 10.03
N LYS A 17 -27.85 -19.25 11.36
CA LYS A 17 -26.85 -18.67 12.27
C LYS A 17 -25.54 -19.45 12.27
N LEU A 18 -25.60 -20.79 12.23
CA LEU A 18 -24.41 -21.64 12.13
C LEU A 18 -23.72 -21.46 10.77
N PHE A 19 -24.48 -21.34 9.69
CA PHE A 19 -23.94 -21.07 8.36
C PHE A 19 -23.28 -19.68 8.30
N GLY A 20 -23.93 -18.63 8.80
CA GLY A 20 -23.35 -17.29 8.88
C GLY A 20 -22.07 -17.25 9.73
N PHE A 21 -22.02 -18.03 10.82
CA PHE A 21 -20.80 -18.21 11.60
C PHE A 21 -19.65 -18.82 10.79
N CYS A 22 -19.95 -19.81 9.93
CA CYS A 22 -18.96 -20.45 9.07
C CYS A 22 -18.52 -19.54 7.94
N TYR A 23 -19.45 -18.89 7.25
CA TYR A 23 -19.20 -18.02 6.11
C TYR A 23 -18.29 -16.84 6.46
N ALA A 24 -18.48 -16.24 7.64
CA ALA A 24 -17.60 -15.18 8.14
C ALA A 24 -16.16 -15.65 8.47
N ARG A 25 -15.89 -16.96 8.42
CA ARG A 25 -14.63 -17.60 8.89
C ARG A 25 -14.02 -18.54 7.84
N THR A 26 -14.55 -18.56 6.63
CA THR A 26 -14.05 -19.33 5.49
C THR A 26 -13.92 -18.44 4.26
N ASN A 27 -13.13 -18.87 3.27
CA ASN A 27 -12.80 -18.00 2.14
C ASN A 27 -13.92 -17.93 1.09
N ASP A 28 -14.76 -18.95 1.03
CA ASP A 28 -15.86 -19.05 0.09
C ASP A 28 -17.06 -19.81 0.70
N SER A 29 -18.17 -19.83 -0.04
CA SER A 29 -19.41 -20.49 0.36
C SER A 29 -19.26 -22.01 0.45
N TYR A 30 -18.40 -22.63 -0.35
CA TYR A 30 -18.21 -24.08 -0.36
C TYR A 30 -17.48 -24.57 0.90
N GLU A 31 -16.43 -23.86 1.33
CA GLU A 31 -15.78 -24.11 2.61
C GLU A 31 -16.70 -23.83 3.80
N ALA A 32 -17.55 -22.80 3.70
CA ALA A 32 -18.54 -22.47 4.73
C ALA A 32 -19.55 -23.61 4.92
N GLU A 33 -20.10 -24.14 3.82
CA GLU A 33 -21.04 -25.27 3.82
C GLU A 33 -20.41 -26.51 4.45
N LYS A 34 -19.16 -26.80 4.08
CA LYS A 34 -18.42 -27.94 4.63
C LYS A 34 -18.21 -27.83 6.14
N LEU A 35 -17.74 -26.67 6.61
CA LEU A 35 -17.57 -26.43 8.04
C LEU A 35 -18.89 -26.51 8.80
N CYS A 36 -19.97 -25.95 8.23
CA CYS A 36 -21.31 -26.01 8.81
C CYS A 36 -21.79 -27.47 8.95
N SER A 37 -21.57 -28.30 7.93
CA SER A 37 -21.89 -29.72 7.95
C SER A 37 -21.11 -30.48 9.05
N ASP A 38 -19.83 -30.19 9.24
CA ASP A 38 -19.01 -30.82 10.29
C ASP A 38 -19.49 -30.45 11.70
N ILE A 39 -19.97 -29.21 11.88
CA ILE A 39 -20.56 -28.73 13.14
C ILE A 39 -21.86 -29.47 13.44
N ILE A 40 -22.76 -29.55 12.46
CA ILE A 40 -24.04 -30.26 12.56
C ILE A 40 -23.78 -31.74 12.88
N TYR A 41 -22.86 -32.39 12.18
CA TYR A 41 -22.49 -33.77 12.44
C TYR A 41 -22.01 -33.99 13.88
N SER A 42 -21.18 -33.08 14.39
CA SER A 42 -20.65 -33.15 15.76
C SER A 42 -21.74 -32.97 16.82
N LEU A 43 -22.73 -32.12 16.54
CA LEU A 43 -23.90 -31.94 17.40
C LEU A 43 -24.83 -33.16 17.37
N VAL A 44 -25.07 -33.77 16.21
CA VAL A 44 -25.84 -35.01 16.09
C VAL A 44 -25.17 -36.14 16.85
N LYS A 45 -23.84 -36.25 16.74
CA LYS A 45 -23.04 -37.21 17.51
C LYS A 45 -23.16 -36.96 19.02
N ALA A 46 -23.16 -35.70 19.44
CA ALA A 46 -23.36 -35.34 20.83
C ALA A 46 -24.78 -35.70 21.33
N ALA A 47 -25.81 -35.51 20.49
CA ALA A 47 -27.20 -35.84 20.82
C ALA A 47 -27.40 -37.35 21.07
N ASN A 48 -26.62 -38.19 20.38
CA ASN A 48 -26.62 -39.65 20.55
C ASN A 48 -25.78 -40.16 21.74
N SER A 49 -25.25 -39.24 22.57
CA SER A 49 -24.48 -39.60 23.77
C SER A 49 -25.26 -39.33 25.05
N ASP A 50 -24.98 -40.09 26.10
CA ASP A 50 -25.59 -39.87 27.41
C ASP A 50 -25.08 -38.56 28.06
N GLY A 51 -25.96 -37.95 28.86
CA GLY A 51 -25.66 -36.76 29.65
C GLY A 51 -26.68 -35.62 29.53
N GLU A 52 -26.47 -34.60 30.36
CA GLU A 52 -27.32 -33.43 30.43
C GLU A 52 -26.59 -32.18 29.93
N ILE A 53 -27.34 -31.30 29.27
CA ILE A 53 -26.93 -30.00 28.80
C ILE A 53 -27.60 -28.96 29.70
N GLU A 54 -26.79 -28.18 30.42
CA GLU A 54 -27.26 -27.09 31.29
C GLU A 54 -27.90 -25.96 30.48
N SER A 55 -27.30 -25.60 29.34
CA SER A 55 -27.84 -24.58 28.43
C SER A 55 -27.56 -24.92 26.97
N VAL A 56 -28.63 -24.98 26.18
CA VAL A 56 -28.65 -25.54 24.82
C VAL A 56 -27.82 -24.70 23.85
N TYR A 57 -28.07 -23.40 23.77
CA TYR A 57 -27.34 -22.50 22.87
C TYR A 57 -25.84 -22.39 23.21
N PRO A 58 -25.42 -22.19 24.47
CA PRO A 58 -24.00 -22.22 24.85
C PRO A 58 -23.32 -23.54 24.51
N PHE A 59 -24.01 -24.67 24.64
CA PHE A 59 -23.48 -25.96 24.23
C PHE A 59 -23.31 -26.07 22.71
N ILE A 60 -24.31 -25.65 21.94
CA ILE A 60 -24.24 -25.65 20.47
C ILE A 60 -23.07 -24.80 19.99
N TRP A 61 -22.95 -23.57 20.50
CA TRP A 61 -21.86 -22.67 20.12
C TRP A 61 -20.49 -23.13 20.62
N ARG A 62 -20.43 -23.89 21.73
CA ARG A 62 -19.20 -24.53 22.18
C ARG A 62 -18.75 -25.62 21.20
N VAL A 63 -19.68 -26.46 20.73
CA VAL A 63 -19.38 -27.48 19.72
C VAL A 63 -18.99 -26.82 18.39
N ALA A 64 -19.72 -25.80 17.94
CA ALA A 64 -19.42 -25.04 16.72
C ALA A 64 -18.00 -24.46 16.73
N ARG A 65 -17.60 -23.83 17.85
CA ARG A 65 -16.25 -23.27 18.01
C ARG A 65 -15.17 -24.35 18.10
N ASN A 66 -15.44 -25.49 18.73
CA ASN A 66 -14.48 -26.60 18.80
C ASN A 66 -14.23 -27.21 17.41
N VAL A 67 -15.29 -27.43 16.63
CA VAL A 67 -15.17 -27.95 15.27
C VAL A 67 -14.48 -26.94 14.36
N TYR A 68 -14.78 -25.64 14.49
CA TYR A 68 -14.03 -24.60 13.79
C TYR A 68 -12.55 -24.56 14.20
N ALA A 69 -12.23 -24.71 15.49
CA ALA A 69 -10.85 -24.75 15.94
C ALA A 69 -10.09 -25.95 15.34
N ASP A 70 -10.74 -27.10 15.19
CA ASP A 70 -10.17 -28.27 14.52
C ASP A 70 -10.04 -28.06 13.00
N PHE A 71 -11.04 -27.47 12.35
CA PHE A 71 -11.01 -27.08 10.94
C PHE A 71 -9.88 -26.09 10.66
N SER A 72 -9.76 -25.04 11.46
CA SER A 72 -8.72 -24.02 11.39
C SER A 72 -7.34 -24.61 11.70
N ASN A 73 -7.21 -25.53 12.66
CA ASN A 73 -5.95 -26.22 12.93
C ASN A 73 -5.56 -27.14 11.76
N ASN A 74 -6.51 -27.79 11.10
CA ASN A 74 -6.25 -28.63 9.93
C ASN A 74 -5.93 -27.80 8.69
N ARG A 75 -6.58 -26.64 8.52
CA ARG A 75 -6.23 -25.63 7.53
C ARG A 75 -4.83 -25.08 7.78
N ARG A 76 -4.50 -24.74 9.03
CA ARG A 76 -3.15 -24.32 9.43
C ARG A 76 -2.12 -25.41 9.17
N LYS A 77 -2.38 -26.68 9.49
CA LYS A 77 -1.48 -27.79 9.15
C LYS A 77 -1.30 -28.01 7.64
N ARG A 78 -2.31 -27.69 6.83
CA ARG A 78 -2.21 -27.70 5.35
C ARG A 78 -1.43 -26.49 4.83
N ALA A 79 -1.59 -25.33 5.47
CA ALA A 79 -0.86 -24.10 5.18
C ALA A 79 0.59 -24.13 5.74
N GLU A 80 0.87 -24.88 6.81
CA GLU A 80 2.21 -25.10 7.37
C GLU A 80 3.10 -25.95 6.42
N ASN A 81 2.53 -26.54 5.36
CA ASN A 81 3.29 -27.10 4.24
C ASN A 81 3.59 -26.07 3.12
N ILE A 82 3.11 -24.82 3.26
CA ILE A 82 3.30 -23.69 2.33
C ILE A 82 3.40 -22.38 3.14
N TYR A 83 4.57 -22.15 3.76
CA TYR A 83 5.12 -20.87 4.23
C TYR A 83 4.53 -20.11 5.45
N GLU A 84 5.42 -19.36 6.12
CA GLU A 84 5.30 -18.54 7.35
C GLU A 84 4.35 -17.33 7.24
N GLY A 85 3.57 -17.06 8.31
CA GLY A 85 2.74 -15.86 8.47
C GLY A 85 2.17 -15.68 9.90
N ASP A 86 2.10 -14.42 10.35
CA ASP A 86 2.07 -13.94 11.75
C ASP A 86 0.68 -13.94 12.45
N SER A 87 0.69 -14.00 13.78
CA SER A 87 -0.49 -14.15 14.67
C SER A 87 -1.21 -12.85 15.06
N GLU A 88 -0.83 -11.71 14.47
CA GLU A 88 -1.31 -10.37 14.86
C GLU A 88 -2.62 -9.91 14.16
N GLU A 89 -3.21 -10.70 13.27
CA GLU A 89 -4.38 -10.29 12.48
C GLU A 89 -5.72 -10.50 13.20
N ILE A 90 -5.78 -11.37 14.22
CA ILE A 90 -7.03 -11.83 14.85
C ILE A 90 -7.64 -10.79 15.81
N LEU A 91 -6.86 -9.82 16.30
CA LEU A 91 -7.29 -8.88 17.35
C LEU A 91 -8.14 -7.70 16.84
N LEU A 92 -8.15 -7.40 15.54
CA LEU A 92 -8.83 -6.23 14.97
C LEU A 92 -10.32 -6.45 14.68
N ASN A 93 -10.76 -7.69 14.48
CA ASN A 93 -12.11 -7.99 13.99
C ASN A 93 -13.20 -8.10 15.07
N THR A 94 -12.94 -7.66 16.31
CA THR A 94 -13.91 -7.73 17.43
C THR A 94 -14.38 -6.36 17.91
N ALA A 95 -14.01 -5.28 17.21
CA ALA A 95 -14.25 -3.90 17.67
C ALA A 95 -15.37 -3.14 16.95
N GLU A 96 -16.11 -3.76 16.04
CA GLU A 96 -17.22 -3.09 15.35
C GLU A 96 -18.50 -3.93 15.49
N GLU A 97 -19.34 -3.57 16.47
CA GLU A 97 -20.80 -3.44 16.32
C GLU A 97 -21.45 -2.94 17.63
N ASP A 98 -22.00 -1.72 17.54
CA ASP A 98 -23.03 -0.99 18.29
C ASP A 98 -23.35 -1.21 19.80
N ASN A 99 -23.12 -0.12 20.54
CA ASN A 99 -23.96 0.54 21.57
C ASN A 99 -24.70 -0.28 22.65
N SER A 100 -24.08 -0.33 23.85
CA SER A 100 -24.75 0.06 25.12
C SER A 100 -23.72 0.50 26.16
N ASP A 101 -24.04 1.59 26.87
CA ASP A 101 -23.27 2.32 27.89
C ASP A 101 -22.47 1.44 28.88
N ASN A 102 -21.31 1.95 29.31
CA ASN A 102 -20.33 1.41 30.28
C ASN A 102 -19.58 0.12 29.94
N THR A 103 -20.15 -0.82 29.19
CA THR A 103 -19.50 -2.14 28.99
C THR A 103 -18.46 -2.15 27.87
N ALA A 104 -18.69 -1.43 26.78
CA ALA A 104 -17.71 -1.27 25.70
C ALA A 104 -16.47 -0.51 26.17
N GLU A 105 -16.65 0.61 26.90
CA GLU A 105 -15.55 1.39 27.47
C GLU A 105 -14.71 0.58 28.46
N LEU A 106 -15.36 -0.25 29.28
CA LEU A 106 -14.68 -1.15 30.21
C LEU A 106 -13.93 -2.29 29.48
N LEU A 107 -14.49 -2.83 28.40
CA LEU A 107 -13.79 -3.81 27.57
C LEU A 107 -12.56 -3.20 26.90
N THR A 108 -12.70 -2.00 26.32
CA THR A 108 -11.59 -1.26 25.73
C THR A 108 -10.51 -0.95 26.78
N SER A 109 -10.89 -0.58 28.01
CA SER A 109 -9.93 -0.31 29.09
C SER A 109 -9.17 -1.59 29.51
N VAL A 110 -9.85 -2.73 29.57
CA VAL A 110 -9.22 -4.04 29.86
C VAL A 110 -8.24 -4.44 28.75
N TYR A 111 -8.61 -4.29 27.47
CA TYR A 111 -7.71 -4.59 26.36
C TYR A 111 -6.47 -3.69 26.34
N ARG A 112 -6.63 -2.40 26.65
CA ARG A 112 -5.49 -1.48 26.80
C ARG A 112 -4.53 -1.93 27.90
N ARG A 113 -5.04 -2.40 29.04
CA ARG A 113 -4.19 -2.87 30.15
C ARG A 113 -3.48 -4.18 29.86
N ILE A 114 -4.09 -5.07 29.08
CA ILE A 114 -3.42 -6.28 28.59
C ILE A 114 -2.17 -5.91 27.77
N ALA A 115 -2.21 -4.83 26.98
CA ALA A 115 -1.05 -4.36 26.22
C ALA A 115 0.13 -3.90 27.12
N PHE A 116 -0.13 -3.42 28.34
CA PHE A 116 0.92 -3.02 29.29
C PHE A 116 1.47 -4.16 30.14
N LEU A 117 0.91 -5.37 30.05
CA LEU A 117 1.48 -6.56 30.66
C LEU A 117 2.79 -6.95 29.94
N THR A 118 3.72 -7.55 30.69
CA THR A 118 4.92 -8.15 30.08
C THR A 118 4.51 -9.28 29.13
N LYS A 119 5.33 -9.57 28.12
CA LYS A 119 5.04 -10.56 27.06
C LYS A 119 4.47 -11.87 27.62
N ALA A 120 5.10 -12.44 28.65
CA ALA A 120 4.67 -13.69 29.27
C ALA A 120 3.27 -13.64 29.92
N TYR A 121 2.86 -12.49 30.48
CA TYR A 121 1.52 -12.30 31.05
C TYR A 121 0.50 -11.97 29.96
N ARG A 122 0.88 -11.12 29.01
CA ARG A 122 0.05 -10.70 27.87
C ARG A 122 -0.36 -11.89 27.01
N GLU A 123 0.60 -12.70 26.59
CA GLU A 123 0.37 -13.88 25.75
C GLU A 123 -0.55 -14.90 26.42
N VAL A 124 -0.39 -15.13 27.73
CA VAL A 124 -1.24 -16.05 28.48
C VAL A 124 -2.67 -15.51 28.60
N MET A 125 -2.84 -14.20 28.78
CA MET A 125 -4.16 -13.55 28.79
C MET A 125 -4.85 -13.63 27.43
N ILE A 126 -4.13 -13.36 26.34
CA ILE A 126 -4.63 -13.47 24.96
C ILE A 126 -5.03 -14.93 24.69
N MET A 127 -4.12 -15.87 24.91
CA MET A 127 -4.39 -17.28 24.64
C MET A 127 -5.57 -17.84 25.42
N PHE A 128 -5.79 -17.38 26.66
CA PHE A 128 -6.87 -17.88 27.50
C PHE A 128 -8.21 -17.20 27.20
N TYR A 129 -8.24 -15.86 27.15
CA TYR A 129 -9.49 -15.10 27.06
C TYR A 129 -9.92 -14.80 25.63
N ILE A 130 -8.96 -14.72 24.70
CA ILE A 130 -9.21 -14.38 23.29
C ILE A 130 -9.17 -15.64 22.44
N ASP A 131 -8.08 -16.42 22.53
CA ASP A 131 -7.94 -17.65 21.75
C ASP A 131 -8.73 -18.84 22.35
N GLY A 132 -9.31 -18.67 23.54
CA GLY A 132 -10.14 -19.67 24.21
C GLY A 132 -9.40 -20.95 24.61
N LEU A 133 -8.07 -20.94 24.65
CA LEU A 133 -7.26 -22.12 25.00
C LEU A 133 -7.38 -22.44 26.49
N SER A 134 -7.51 -23.73 26.82
CA SER A 134 -7.42 -24.19 28.20
C SER A 134 -6.01 -23.98 28.76
N THR A 135 -5.88 -23.88 30.09
CA THR A 135 -4.58 -23.74 30.75
C THR A 135 -3.60 -24.86 30.40
N ALA A 136 -4.11 -26.08 30.16
CA ALA A 136 -3.31 -27.22 29.70
C ALA A 136 -2.79 -27.04 28.26
N GLN A 137 -3.60 -26.50 27.34
CA GLN A 137 -3.18 -26.21 25.97
C GLN A 137 -2.15 -25.07 25.91
N ILE A 138 -2.33 -24.02 26.72
CA ILE A 138 -1.39 -22.91 26.82
C ILE A 138 -0.05 -23.40 27.40
N ALA A 139 -0.10 -24.23 28.45
CA ALA A 139 1.08 -24.81 29.06
C ALA A 139 1.91 -25.60 28.04
N LYS A 140 1.24 -26.44 27.25
CA LYS A 140 1.86 -27.19 26.15
C LYS A 140 2.45 -26.27 25.08
N LYS A 141 1.74 -25.21 24.69
CA LYS A 141 2.15 -24.27 23.64
C LYS A 141 3.33 -23.40 24.06
N GLN A 142 3.43 -23.04 25.34
CA GLN A 142 4.50 -22.22 25.91
C GLN A 142 5.66 -23.03 26.52
N GLY A 143 5.63 -24.38 26.47
CA GLY A 143 6.66 -25.21 27.09
C GLY A 143 6.77 -25.02 28.60
N THR A 144 5.65 -24.80 29.28
CA THR A 144 5.60 -24.51 30.73
C THR A 144 4.58 -25.40 31.44
N SER A 145 4.47 -25.30 32.78
CA SER A 145 3.49 -26.07 33.55
C SER A 145 2.12 -25.38 33.58
N GLU A 146 1.06 -26.15 33.70
CA GLU A 146 -0.31 -25.61 33.83
C GLU A 146 -0.45 -24.71 35.07
N GLY A 147 0.25 -25.05 36.15
CA GLY A 147 0.33 -24.22 37.35
C GLY A 147 0.95 -22.84 37.08
N ALA A 148 2.03 -22.78 36.29
CA ALA A 148 2.66 -21.53 35.90
C ALA A 148 1.73 -20.67 35.03
N VAL A 149 0.96 -21.29 34.12
CA VAL A 149 -0.06 -20.58 33.33
C VAL A 149 -1.16 -20.01 34.22
N ARG A 150 -1.70 -20.80 35.17
CA ARG A 150 -2.72 -20.32 36.12
C ARG A 150 -2.21 -19.18 37.00
N GLN A 151 -0.96 -19.27 37.47
CA GLN A 151 -0.32 -18.21 38.24
C GLN A 151 -0.13 -16.95 37.39
N ARG A 152 0.31 -17.08 36.14
CA ARG A 152 0.42 -15.95 35.20
C ARG A 152 -0.91 -15.27 34.94
N LEU A 153 -1.98 -16.05 34.69
CA LEU A 153 -3.33 -15.51 34.55
C LEU A 153 -3.80 -14.79 35.81
N PHE A 154 -3.52 -15.35 36.99
CA PHE A 154 -3.90 -14.75 38.26
C PHE A 154 -3.18 -13.41 38.49
N SER A 155 -1.86 -13.37 38.33
CA SER A 155 -1.07 -12.15 38.48
C SER A 155 -1.44 -11.09 37.45
N ALA A 156 -1.68 -11.49 36.20
CA ALA A 156 -2.12 -10.60 35.14
C ALA A 156 -3.50 -9.97 35.45
N ARG A 157 -4.47 -10.77 35.92
CA ARG A 157 -5.79 -10.28 36.33
C ARG A 157 -5.73 -9.30 37.49
N GLN A 158 -4.91 -9.59 38.51
CA GLN A 158 -4.74 -8.70 39.67
C GLN A 158 -4.16 -7.36 39.24
N LYS A 159 -3.14 -7.38 38.37
CA LYS A 159 -2.51 -6.17 37.85
C LYS A 159 -3.45 -5.33 36.98
N ILE A 160 -4.24 -5.97 36.11
CA ILE A 160 -5.28 -5.26 35.34
C ILE A 160 -6.31 -4.65 36.29
N LYS A 161 -6.79 -5.42 37.28
CA LYS A 161 -7.82 -4.95 38.21
C LYS A 161 -7.37 -3.72 39.01
N SER A 162 -6.17 -3.74 39.59
CA SER A 162 -5.64 -2.61 40.34
C SER A 162 -5.46 -1.35 39.48
N GLU A 163 -5.03 -1.51 38.23
CA GLU A 163 -4.78 -0.39 37.32
C GLU A 163 -6.05 0.16 36.64
N VAL A 164 -7.12 -0.65 36.52
CA VAL A 164 -8.43 -0.20 36.03
C VAL A 164 -9.21 0.55 37.12
N GLU A 165 -9.03 0.18 38.39
CA GLU A 165 -9.69 0.84 39.53
C GLU A 165 -9.08 2.22 39.88
N GLU A 166 -7.85 2.54 39.44
CA GLU A 166 -7.11 3.74 39.88
C GLU A 166 -7.19 5.01 38.98
N MET A 167 -7.63 4.99 37.71
CA MET A 167 -7.47 6.20 36.86
C MET A 167 -8.58 6.45 35.83
N GLY A 168 -9.27 7.58 35.98
CA GLY A 168 -10.29 8.15 35.09
C GLY A 168 -9.75 9.00 33.91
N GLU A 169 -8.44 9.29 33.84
CA GLU A 169 -7.93 10.39 32.98
C GLU A 169 -7.04 9.96 31.80
N THR A 170 -6.71 8.67 31.63
CA THR A 170 -5.79 8.20 30.57
C THR A 170 -6.49 7.83 29.24
N TYR A 171 -7.79 8.12 29.09
CA TYR A 171 -8.65 7.52 28.05
C TYR A 171 -8.42 8.03 26.61
N ASN A 172 -7.70 9.14 26.41
CA ASN A 172 -7.50 9.79 25.10
C ASN A 172 -6.07 9.66 24.52
N LYS A 173 -5.32 8.62 24.90
CA LYS A 173 -3.92 8.42 24.46
C LYS A 173 -3.82 7.22 23.49
N PRO A 174 -3.11 7.36 22.35
CA PRO A 174 -2.89 6.23 21.43
C PRO A 174 -2.10 5.15 22.16
N VAL A 175 -2.55 3.90 22.04
CA VAL A 175 -1.91 2.74 22.68
C VAL A 175 -1.22 1.94 21.58
N ALA A 176 -0.15 1.22 21.92
CA ALA A 176 0.70 0.45 20.99
C ALA A 176 0.00 -0.59 20.08
N LEU A 177 -1.33 -0.70 20.14
CA LEU A 177 -2.19 -1.55 19.32
C LEU A 177 -2.84 -0.83 18.13
N ASP A 178 -2.80 0.51 18.07
CA ASP A 178 -3.37 1.25 16.94
C ASP A 178 -2.48 1.04 15.71
N LYS A 179 -3.01 0.39 14.67
CA LYS A 179 -2.31 0.26 13.38
C LYS A 179 -2.37 1.59 12.65
N ILE A 180 -1.35 2.42 12.84
CA ILE A 180 -1.10 3.61 12.03
C ILE A 180 -0.18 3.20 10.89
N ASN A 181 -0.67 3.31 9.67
CA ASN A 181 0.15 3.14 8.47
C ASN A 181 0.26 4.46 7.73
N PHE A 182 1.40 4.65 7.08
CA PHE A 182 1.66 5.78 6.21
C PHE A 182 2.04 5.24 4.85
N VAL A 183 1.59 5.94 3.82
CA VAL A 183 2.07 5.72 2.46
C VAL A 183 3.07 6.82 2.14
N PHE A 184 4.32 6.42 1.91
CA PHE A 184 5.39 7.32 1.55
C PHE A 184 5.64 7.28 0.04
N TRP A 185 5.93 8.46 -0.49
CA TRP A 185 6.41 8.72 -1.83
C TRP A 185 7.73 9.44 -1.73
N GLY A 186 8.57 9.29 -2.76
CA GLY A 186 9.86 9.92 -2.80
C GLY A 186 10.24 10.42 -4.18
N THR A 187 11.09 11.44 -4.20
CA THR A 187 11.66 11.97 -5.45
C THR A 187 13.10 12.42 -5.22
N GLY A 188 13.95 12.20 -6.22
CA GLY A 188 15.38 12.47 -6.17
C GLY A 188 16.20 11.19 -6.30
N ALA A 189 17.37 11.13 -5.66
CA ALA A 189 18.26 9.97 -5.64
C ALA A 189 18.07 9.13 -4.35
N PRO A 190 17.34 8.00 -4.38
CA PRO A 190 17.05 7.22 -3.18
C PRO A 190 18.30 6.70 -2.45
N ALA A 191 19.39 6.47 -3.19
CA ALA A 191 20.68 6.04 -2.64
C ALA A 191 21.30 7.04 -1.65
N TRP A 192 20.82 8.28 -1.61
CA TRP A 192 21.23 9.26 -0.61
C TRP A 192 20.69 8.96 0.80
N GLY A 193 19.72 8.05 0.94
CA GLY A 193 19.10 7.64 2.20
C GLY A 193 17.65 8.11 2.28
N ASP A 194 16.71 7.21 2.01
CA ASP A 194 15.28 7.50 2.12
C ASP A 194 14.86 7.52 3.60
N PRO A 195 14.43 8.66 4.17
CA PRO A 195 14.02 8.73 5.56
C PRO A 195 12.78 7.88 5.89
N SER A 196 12.01 7.41 4.90
CA SER A 196 10.89 6.51 5.15
C SER A 196 11.34 5.11 5.57
N ASN A 197 12.54 4.66 5.16
CA ASN A 197 13.10 3.34 5.49
C ASN A 197 13.26 3.11 7.01
N ILE A 198 13.38 4.18 7.79
CA ILE A 198 13.55 4.08 9.24
C ILE A 198 12.22 4.09 10.00
N CYS A 199 11.08 4.16 9.31
CA CYS A 199 9.73 4.31 9.88
C CYS A 199 8.91 3.00 9.92
N ASP A 200 9.56 1.84 9.94
CA ASP A 200 8.86 0.56 9.96
C ASP A 200 8.33 0.18 11.37
N ARG A 201 8.99 0.64 12.42
CA ARG A 201 8.65 0.25 13.80
C ARG A 201 7.36 0.95 14.25
N THR A 202 6.51 0.22 14.98
CA THR A 202 5.27 0.76 15.56
C THR A 202 5.51 2.02 16.39
N LEU A 203 6.57 2.05 17.20
CA LEU A 203 6.92 3.24 17.99
C LEU A 203 7.20 4.45 17.11
N SER A 204 8.01 4.28 16.05
CA SER A 204 8.31 5.34 15.08
C SER A 204 7.04 5.93 14.48
N LYS A 205 6.10 5.06 14.10
CA LYS A 205 4.84 5.47 13.48
C LYS A 205 3.95 6.28 14.43
N HIS A 206 3.89 5.89 15.70
CA HIS A 206 3.12 6.61 16.73
C HIS A 206 3.75 7.97 17.06
N ILE A 207 5.08 8.03 17.16
CA ILE A 207 5.81 9.28 17.35
C ILE A 207 5.55 10.23 16.16
N LEU A 208 5.66 9.72 14.93
CA LEU A 208 5.41 10.51 13.73
C LEU A 208 3.98 11.05 13.70
N TRP A 209 2.98 10.23 14.03
CA TRP A 209 1.58 10.66 14.13
C TRP A 209 1.38 11.80 15.13
N LEU A 210 2.03 11.72 16.31
CA LEU A 210 1.97 12.76 17.33
C LEU A 210 2.61 14.06 16.86
N CYS A 211 3.82 13.98 16.29
CA CYS A 211 4.55 15.13 15.77
C CYS A 211 3.89 15.77 14.55
N HIS A 212 3.14 14.99 13.76
CA HIS A 212 2.35 15.46 12.64
C HIS A 212 1.22 16.40 13.05
N LYS A 213 0.58 16.15 14.21
CA LYS A 213 -0.47 17.04 14.74
C LYS A 213 0.10 18.34 15.28
N LYS A 214 1.25 18.29 15.95
CA LYS A 214 1.96 19.46 16.48
C LYS A 214 3.38 19.09 16.91
N PRO A 215 4.30 20.05 16.98
CA PRO A 215 5.61 19.81 17.57
C PRO A 215 5.53 19.33 19.02
N MET A 216 6.30 18.29 19.36
CA MET A 216 6.28 17.64 20.68
C MET A 216 7.69 17.35 21.20
N SER A 217 7.89 17.51 22.51
CA SER A 217 9.11 17.10 23.22
C SER A 217 9.10 15.61 23.56
N ALA A 218 10.28 15.06 23.85
CA ALA A 218 10.42 13.67 24.28
C ALA A 218 9.55 13.33 25.50
N SER A 219 9.47 14.23 26.50
CA SER A 219 8.63 14.03 27.69
C SER A 219 7.13 14.03 27.37
N GLU A 220 6.67 14.93 26.51
CA GLU A 220 5.24 14.98 26.12
C GLU A 220 4.86 13.72 25.33
N ILE A 221 5.76 13.20 24.48
CA ILE A 221 5.56 11.96 23.72
C ILE A 221 5.57 10.75 24.66
N ALA A 222 6.56 10.66 25.56
CA ALA A 222 6.66 9.61 26.57
C ALA A 222 5.40 9.50 27.42
N GLU A 223 4.87 10.64 27.87
CA GLU A 223 3.63 10.70 28.63
C GLU A 223 2.41 10.28 27.80
N LYS A 224 2.37 10.62 26.51
CA LYS A 224 1.28 10.23 25.60
C LYS A 224 1.31 8.75 25.24
N LEU A 225 2.47 8.17 24.99
CA LEU A 225 2.61 6.77 24.59
C LEU A 225 2.74 5.84 25.80
N ASN A 226 2.90 6.39 27.00
CA ASN A 226 3.21 5.65 28.23
C ASN A 226 4.44 4.75 28.07
N VAL A 227 5.48 5.31 27.44
CA VAL A 227 6.78 4.67 27.18
C VAL A 227 7.85 5.48 27.93
N PRO A 228 8.82 4.83 28.60
CA PRO A 228 9.90 5.54 29.26
C PRO A 228 10.62 6.53 28.33
N THR A 229 10.89 7.74 28.82
CA THR A 229 11.44 8.84 28.03
C THR A 229 12.73 8.48 27.31
N LEU A 230 13.60 7.66 27.89
CA LEU A 230 14.85 7.20 27.27
C LEU A 230 14.62 6.55 25.90
N TYR A 231 13.63 5.65 25.77
CA TYR A 231 13.32 4.99 24.50
C TYR A 231 12.73 5.97 23.47
N ILE A 232 12.00 6.98 23.95
CA ILE A 232 11.49 8.04 23.09
C ILE A 232 12.63 8.91 22.57
N GLU A 233 13.60 9.26 23.41
CA GLU A 233 14.78 10.04 23.00
C GLU A 233 15.62 9.31 21.95
N GLU A 234 15.87 8.02 22.15
CA GLU A 234 16.57 7.18 21.17
C GLU A 234 15.83 7.14 19.83
N GLU A 235 14.52 6.87 19.85
CA GLU A 235 13.72 6.78 18.63
C GLU A 235 13.58 8.14 17.92
N LEU A 236 13.46 9.24 18.67
CA LEU A 236 13.43 10.60 18.11
C LEU A 236 14.73 10.95 17.38
N GLU A 237 15.89 10.57 17.92
CA GLU A 237 17.17 10.79 17.23
C GLU A 237 17.30 9.94 15.97
N ILE A 238 16.77 8.71 15.95
CA ILE A 238 16.71 7.91 14.72
C ILE A 238 15.83 8.62 13.68
N LEU A 239 14.60 8.99 14.05
CA LEU A 239 13.65 9.72 13.20
C LEU A 239 14.17 11.08 12.73
N ARG A 240 15.05 11.72 13.50
CA ARG A 240 15.67 13.00 13.14
C ARG A 240 16.84 12.84 12.17
N LYS A 241 17.67 11.82 12.39
CA LYS A 241 18.89 11.58 11.61
C LYS A 241 18.61 10.93 10.25
N GLY A 242 17.58 10.09 10.15
CA GLY A 242 17.39 9.28 8.95
C GLY A 242 18.48 8.23 8.76
N GLU A 243 18.45 7.54 7.62
CA GLU A 243 19.44 6.52 7.27
C GLU A 243 20.84 7.11 7.02
N ASN A 244 20.89 8.32 6.47
CA ASN A 244 22.15 8.99 6.11
C ASN A 244 22.76 9.85 7.25
N GLY A 245 22.07 9.97 8.39
CA GLY A 245 22.54 10.77 9.52
C GLY A 245 22.20 12.27 9.46
N GLU A 246 21.75 12.78 8.31
CA GLU A 246 21.53 14.20 8.04
C GLU A 246 20.06 14.58 7.84
N TYR A 247 19.26 13.71 7.21
CA TYR A 247 17.87 13.98 6.85
C TYR A 247 16.94 12.86 7.30
N GLY A 248 16.15 13.13 8.35
CA GLY A 248 15.09 12.25 8.83
C GLY A 248 13.69 12.81 8.63
N LEU A 249 12.68 12.04 9.06
CA LEU A 249 11.27 12.42 9.03
C LEU A 249 10.90 13.53 10.04
N LEU A 250 11.73 13.71 11.07
CA LEU A 250 11.56 14.75 12.09
C LEU A 250 12.74 15.74 12.08
N ARG A 251 12.48 16.97 12.51
CA ARG A 251 13.50 17.98 12.80
C ARG A 251 13.41 18.41 14.26
N ARG A 252 14.55 18.70 14.86
CA ARG A 252 14.61 19.24 16.22
C ARG A 252 14.58 20.77 16.14
N LEU A 253 13.71 21.39 16.93
CA LEU A 253 13.57 22.83 17.06
C LEU A 253 14.46 23.36 18.20
N ASP A 254 14.74 24.67 18.20
CA ASP A 254 15.59 25.32 19.22
C ASP A 254 15.04 25.17 20.64
N ASN A 255 13.72 25.06 20.78
CA ASN A 255 13.05 24.83 22.07
C ASN A 255 13.10 23.35 22.53
N GLY A 256 13.83 22.48 21.83
CA GLY A 256 13.99 21.07 22.15
C GLY A 256 12.81 20.17 21.73
N LYS A 257 11.77 20.73 21.10
CA LYS A 257 10.66 19.94 20.52
C LYS A 257 11.04 19.38 19.15
N TYR A 258 10.34 18.33 18.73
CA TYR A 258 10.46 17.70 17.44
C TYR A 258 9.22 17.99 16.60
N ALA A 259 9.45 18.40 15.37
CA ALA A 259 8.44 18.73 14.38
C ALA A 259 8.64 17.89 13.13
N MET A 260 7.61 17.81 12.29
CA MET A 260 7.72 17.15 10.99
C MET A 260 8.81 17.79 10.14
N ASN A 261 9.53 16.98 9.38
CA ASN A 261 10.53 17.44 8.42
C ASN A 261 10.14 17.17 6.95
N ILE A 262 8.92 16.67 6.77
CA ILE A 262 8.32 16.30 5.49
C ILE A 262 6.84 16.69 5.47
N VAL A 263 6.29 16.86 4.27
CA VAL A 263 4.83 16.91 4.10
C VAL A 263 4.24 15.53 4.36
N LEU A 264 3.41 15.43 5.40
CA LEU A 264 2.57 14.28 5.69
C LEU A 264 1.12 14.78 5.75
N LEU A 265 0.21 14.22 4.96
CA LEU A 265 -1.21 14.60 5.01
C LEU A 265 -2.00 13.65 5.89
N ASP A 266 -2.86 14.19 6.74
CA ASP A 266 -3.89 13.38 7.39
C ASP A 266 -4.85 12.78 6.36
N LYS A 267 -5.47 11.65 6.69
CA LYS A 267 -6.44 10.94 5.85
C LYS A 267 -7.49 11.89 5.26
N ASP A 268 -8.20 12.64 6.11
CA ASP A 268 -9.26 13.56 5.66
C ASP A 268 -8.73 14.70 4.79
N VAL A 269 -7.49 15.14 5.02
CA VAL A 269 -6.87 16.22 4.24
C VAL A 269 -6.47 15.69 2.88
N PHE A 270 -5.88 14.50 2.82
CA PHE A 270 -5.50 13.81 1.60
C PHE A 270 -6.72 13.51 0.72
N GLU A 271 -7.80 12.95 1.29
CA GLU A 271 -9.03 12.66 0.56
C GLU A 271 -9.68 13.94 0.00
N LYS A 272 -9.74 15.02 0.79
CA LYS A 272 -10.22 16.32 0.31
C LYS A 272 -9.33 16.88 -0.81
N ALA A 273 -8.02 16.74 -0.70
CA ALA A 273 -7.08 17.17 -1.74
C ALA A 273 -7.32 16.44 -3.06
N ASN A 274 -7.55 15.12 -2.98
CA ASN A 274 -7.91 14.30 -4.14
C ASN A 274 -9.26 14.71 -4.74
N GLU A 275 -10.29 14.94 -3.92
CA GLU A 275 -11.61 15.36 -4.39
C GLU A 275 -11.56 16.66 -5.21
N ILE A 276 -10.69 17.61 -4.85
CA ILE A 276 -10.54 18.87 -5.59
C ILE A 276 -10.14 18.59 -7.05
N TYR A 277 -9.14 17.74 -7.28
CA TYR A 277 -8.73 17.33 -8.62
C TYR A 277 -9.83 16.53 -9.33
N MET A 278 -10.41 15.56 -8.62
CA MET A 278 -11.40 14.63 -9.21
C MET A 278 -12.68 15.34 -9.65
N LYS A 279 -13.08 16.46 -9.04
CA LYS A 279 -14.20 17.30 -9.52
C LYS A 279 -14.00 17.84 -10.94
N ARG A 280 -12.74 18.00 -11.39
CA ARG A 280 -12.41 18.46 -12.74
C ARG A 280 -12.11 17.33 -13.72
N LEU A 281 -12.12 16.08 -13.27
CA LEU A 281 -11.76 14.92 -14.08
C LEU A 281 -12.52 14.85 -15.42
N PRO A 282 -13.85 15.01 -15.50
CA PRO A 282 -14.55 14.92 -16.79
C PRO A 282 -14.00 15.91 -17.82
N LYS A 283 -13.75 17.15 -17.39
CA LYS A 283 -13.21 18.21 -18.24
C LYS A 283 -11.76 17.92 -18.65
N ILE A 284 -10.94 17.45 -17.71
CA ILE A 284 -9.55 17.04 -17.96
C ILE A 284 -9.53 15.95 -19.04
N CYS A 285 -10.36 14.91 -18.88
CA CYS A 285 -10.40 13.79 -19.81
C CYS A 285 -10.96 14.17 -21.18
N ASP A 286 -11.97 15.04 -21.26
CA ASP A 286 -12.48 15.57 -22.53
C ASP A 286 -11.41 16.33 -23.30
N THR A 287 -10.70 17.23 -22.62
CA THR A 287 -9.59 17.99 -23.22
C THR A 287 -8.45 17.07 -23.67
N ILE A 288 -8.02 16.12 -22.84
CA ILE A 288 -6.99 15.14 -23.19
C ILE A 288 -7.41 14.33 -24.42
N SER A 289 -8.64 13.82 -24.44
CA SER A 289 -9.13 12.97 -25.55
C SER A 289 -9.16 13.75 -26.86
N GLY A 290 -9.64 15.00 -26.82
CA GLY A 290 -9.66 15.89 -27.98
C GLY A 290 -8.25 16.19 -28.50
N TYR A 291 -7.32 16.49 -27.58
CA TYR A 291 -5.91 16.75 -27.92
C TYR A 291 -5.23 15.55 -28.58
N ILE A 292 -5.44 14.34 -28.02
CA ILE A 292 -4.88 13.11 -28.59
C ILE A 292 -5.38 12.88 -30.02
N GLU A 293 -6.68 13.08 -30.27
CA GLU A 293 -7.25 12.89 -31.60
C GLU A 293 -6.74 13.93 -32.60
N GLU A 294 -6.62 15.20 -32.18
CA GLU A 294 -6.08 16.29 -33.01
C GLU A 294 -4.62 16.02 -33.41
N HIS A 295 -3.79 15.56 -32.47
CA HIS A 295 -2.36 15.36 -32.67
C HIS A 295 -1.97 13.92 -33.04
N LYS A 296 -2.94 13.05 -33.34
CA LYS A 296 -2.73 11.63 -33.64
C LYS A 296 -1.72 11.39 -34.77
N ALA A 297 -1.79 12.20 -35.82
CA ALA A 297 -0.87 12.11 -36.96
C ALA A 297 0.57 12.49 -36.56
N GLU A 298 0.74 13.45 -35.65
CA GLU A 298 2.05 13.87 -35.16
C GLU A 298 2.69 12.81 -34.27
N TYR A 299 1.90 12.17 -33.40
CA TYR A 299 2.37 11.03 -32.60
C TYR A 299 2.89 9.90 -33.50
N LEU A 300 2.14 9.54 -34.54
CA LEU A 300 2.53 8.50 -35.50
C LEU A 300 3.72 8.88 -36.39
N ALA A 301 3.98 10.18 -36.55
CA ALA A 301 5.10 10.69 -37.34
C ALA A 301 6.43 10.71 -36.57
N TYR A 302 6.42 10.47 -35.25
CA TYR A 302 7.65 10.44 -34.45
C TYR A 302 8.59 9.32 -34.95
N PRO A 303 9.90 9.60 -35.11
CA PRO A 303 10.84 8.67 -35.76
C PRO A 303 11.33 7.56 -34.82
N TYR A 304 10.44 6.64 -34.45
CA TYR A 304 10.83 5.42 -33.73
C TYR A 304 11.70 4.51 -34.61
N LEU A 305 12.63 3.78 -33.97
CA LEU A 305 13.47 2.77 -34.61
C LEU A 305 12.73 1.45 -34.88
N ASN A 306 11.53 1.29 -34.33
CA ASN A 306 10.71 0.10 -34.49
C ASN A 306 10.29 -0.11 -35.96
N LYS A 307 10.27 -1.37 -36.41
CA LYS A 307 9.74 -1.74 -37.73
C LYS A 307 8.24 -1.46 -37.89
N LYS A 308 7.47 -1.60 -36.80
CA LYS A 308 6.03 -1.30 -36.75
C LYS A 308 5.77 -0.55 -35.46
N VAL A 309 4.96 0.50 -35.57
CA VAL A 309 4.53 1.32 -34.44
C VAL A 309 3.01 1.37 -34.47
N ASP A 310 2.42 1.36 -33.28
CA ASP A 310 0.99 1.44 -33.07
C ASP A 310 0.71 2.63 -32.13
N ILE A 311 -0.42 3.30 -32.36
CA ILE A 311 -0.82 4.47 -31.57
C ILE A 311 -1.08 4.09 -30.11
N ASN A 312 -1.62 2.91 -29.82
CA ASN A 312 -1.88 2.49 -28.45
C ASN A 312 -0.59 2.38 -27.63
N LEU A 313 0.47 1.78 -28.19
CA LEU A 313 1.79 1.75 -27.57
C LEU A 313 2.37 3.14 -27.33
N ILE A 314 2.23 4.05 -28.30
CA ILE A 314 2.70 5.43 -28.14
C ILE A 314 1.95 6.10 -26.98
N LEU A 315 0.62 6.00 -26.94
CA LEU A 315 -0.16 6.61 -25.87
C LEU A 315 0.19 6.04 -24.49
N TRP A 316 0.47 4.74 -24.38
CA TRP A 316 0.97 4.15 -23.14
C TRP A 316 2.36 4.66 -22.71
N GLN A 317 3.25 4.97 -23.67
CA GLN A 317 4.51 5.67 -23.36
C GLN A 317 4.23 7.09 -22.85
N GLN A 318 3.28 7.79 -23.45
CA GLN A 318 3.00 9.21 -23.22
C GLN A 318 2.10 9.49 -21.99
N ILE A 319 1.38 8.49 -21.49
CA ILE A 319 0.27 8.65 -20.53
C ILE A 319 0.67 9.36 -19.23
N SER A 320 1.89 9.14 -18.73
CA SER A 320 2.40 9.81 -17.53
C SER A 320 2.55 11.31 -17.73
N GLU A 321 3.01 11.77 -18.90
CA GLU A 321 3.13 13.19 -19.19
C GLU A 321 1.78 13.83 -19.53
N ILE A 322 0.92 13.11 -20.24
CA ILE A 322 -0.45 13.53 -20.56
C ILE A 322 -1.24 13.77 -19.27
N SER A 323 -1.24 12.78 -18.35
CA SER A 323 -1.98 12.87 -17.08
C SER A 323 -1.43 13.96 -16.15
N ARG A 324 -0.12 14.27 -16.23
CA ARG A 324 0.54 15.32 -15.44
C ARG A 324 0.26 16.73 -15.94
N ALA A 325 -0.14 16.93 -17.19
CA ALA A 325 -0.26 18.25 -17.79
C ALA A 325 -1.18 19.22 -17.01
N PHE A 326 -2.30 18.72 -16.49
CA PHE A 326 -3.21 19.51 -15.66
C PHE A 326 -2.55 19.91 -14.32
N SER A 327 -1.95 18.94 -13.60
CA SER A 327 -1.28 19.21 -12.33
C SER A 327 -0.06 20.13 -12.48
N GLU A 328 0.67 20.08 -13.60
CA GLU A 328 1.77 21.02 -13.85
C GLU A 328 1.26 22.45 -14.06
N ASN A 329 0.08 22.64 -14.66
CA ASN A 329 -0.58 23.95 -14.70
C ASN A 329 -0.97 24.45 -13.32
N VAL A 330 -1.61 23.59 -12.51
CA VAL A 330 -1.96 23.92 -11.12
C VAL A 330 -0.70 24.31 -10.34
N LYS A 331 0.38 23.51 -10.46
CA LYS A 331 1.67 23.77 -9.81
C LYS A 331 2.28 25.10 -10.25
N ARG A 332 2.24 25.44 -11.55
CA ARG A 332 2.71 26.75 -12.05
C ARG A 332 1.94 27.89 -11.37
N ILE A 333 0.60 27.81 -11.32
CA ILE A 333 -0.25 28.84 -10.70
C ILE A 333 -0.01 28.93 -9.19
N LEU A 334 0.13 27.79 -8.50
CA LEU A 334 0.47 27.74 -7.07
C LEU A 334 1.78 28.48 -6.79
N LYS A 335 2.81 28.23 -7.61
CA LYS A 335 4.11 28.91 -7.50
C LYS A 335 4.00 30.41 -7.74
N GLU A 336 3.32 30.82 -8.81
CA GLU A 336 3.26 32.22 -9.24
C GLU A 336 2.35 33.10 -8.36
N LYS A 337 1.21 32.57 -7.89
CA LYS A 337 0.17 33.35 -7.22
C LYS A 337 0.04 33.10 -5.72
N HIS A 338 0.33 31.89 -5.24
CA HIS A 338 0.00 31.50 -3.87
C HIS A 338 1.21 31.30 -2.96
N PHE A 339 2.37 30.95 -3.54
CA PHE A 339 3.62 30.66 -2.86
C PHE A 339 4.83 31.37 -3.50
N SER A 340 4.62 32.53 -4.14
CA SER A 340 5.66 33.31 -4.83
C SER A 340 6.82 33.72 -3.93
N ASP A 341 6.50 34.00 -2.66
CA ASP A 341 7.46 34.50 -1.67
C ASP A 341 8.09 33.37 -0.84
N VAL A 342 7.78 32.12 -1.17
CA VAL A 342 8.25 30.94 -0.44
C VAL A 342 9.44 30.31 -1.18
N ALA A 343 10.59 30.30 -0.53
CA ALA A 343 11.77 29.63 -1.07
C ALA A 343 11.57 28.10 -1.11
N GLU A 344 11.90 27.49 -2.25
CA GLU A 344 11.85 26.03 -2.40
C GLU A 344 13.00 25.37 -1.62
N VAL A 345 12.69 24.27 -0.94
CA VAL A 345 13.72 23.42 -0.31
C VAL A 345 14.27 22.46 -1.36
N GLU A 346 15.57 22.56 -1.66
CA GLU A 346 16.29 21.62 -2.51
C GLU A 346 17.11 20.64 -1.67
N ARG A 347 17.00 19.35 -2.00
CA ARG A 347 17.77 18.26 -1.39
C ARG A 347 17.91 17.10 -2.37
N PRO A 348 18.96 16.26 -2.25
CA PRO A 348 19.20 15.15 -3.16
C PRO A 348 18.05 14.16 -3.23
N TYR A 349 17.32 13.99 -2.12
CA TYR A 349 16.10 13.18 -2.06
C TYR A 349 15.11 13.76 -1.05
N THR A 350 13.82 13.68 -1.38
CA THR A 350 12.72 14.09 -0.50
C THR A 350 11.73 12.95 -0.35
N SER A 351 11.30 12.69 0.88
CA SER A 351 10.11 11.88 1.15
C SER A 351 8.93 12.75 1.56
N PHE A 352 7.73 12.32 1.22
CA PHE A 352 6.46 12.94 1.58
C PHE A 352 5.39 11.85 1.59
N GLY A 353 4.23 12.07 2.21
CA GLY A 353 3.25 11.00 2.29
C GLY A 353 1.91 11.41 2.87
N TYR A 354 1.11 10.39 3.18
CA TYR A 354 -0.17 10.55 3.83
C TYR A 354 -0.44 9.39 4.79
N VAL A 355 -1.35 9.63 5.74
CA VAL A 355 -1.91 8.56 6.59
C VAL A 355 -2.75 7.64 5.70
N ASP A 356 -2.42 6.36 5.69
CA ASP A 356 -3.05 5.35 4.85
C ASP A 356 -4.58 5.36 5.04
N ASN A 357 -5.30 5.42 3.93
CA ASN A 357 -6.76 5.41 3.87
C ASN A 357 -7.33 4.11 3.30
N GLY A 358 -6.50 3.09 3.08
CA GLY A 358 -6.87 1.78 2.56
C GLY A 358 -7.06 1.75 1.04
N LYS A 359 -6.77 2.84 0.32
CA LYS A 359 -6.85 2.92 -1.15
C LYS A 359 -5.46 2.96 -1.76
N TYR A 360 -5.31 2.26 -2.87
CA TYR A 360 -4.11 2.32 -3.70
C TYR A 360 -4.25 3.45 -4.72
N TYR A 361 -3.30 4.39 -4.70
CA TYR A 361 -3.21 5.51 -5.65
C TYR A 361 -1.91 5.44 -6.45
N GLY A 362 -1.48 4.21 -6.76
CA GLY A 362 -0.17 3.96 -7.32
C GLY A 362 0.05 4.55 -8.71
N GLY A 363 1.29 4.47 -9.15
CA GLY A 363 1.74 5.10 -10.38
C GLY A 363 3.18 5.52 -10.23
N GLY A 364 4.11 4.63 -10.56
CA GLY A 364 5.52 4.97 -10.59
C GLY A 364 6.10 4.84 -11.98
N CYS A 365 7.25 5.44 -12.16
CA CYS A 365 8.02 5.43 -13.39
C CYS A 365 9.47 5.21 -12.97
N ASP A 366 9.99 4.03 -13.26
CA ASP A 366 11.37 3.68 -12.96
C ASP A 366 12.17 3.71 -14.26
N GLY A 367 13.45 4.03 -14.15
CA GLY A 367 14.34 4.14 -15.31
C GLY A 367 15.73 3.65 -14.96
N GLU A 368 16.34 2.93 -15.89
CA GLU A 368 17.66 2.34 -15.75
C GLU A 368 18.56 2.68 -16.93
N TYR A 369 19.87 2.72 -16.65
CA TYR A 369 20.89 3.02 -17.63
C TYR A 369 21.88 1.85 -17.75
N ALA A 370 22.30 1.58 -18.98
CA ALA A 370 23.39 0.68 -19.28
C ALA A 370 24.26 1.24 -20.40
N GLU A 371 25.54 0.88 -20.38
CA GLU A 371 26.52 1.28 -21.38
C GLU A 371 27.13 0.03 -22.03
N ASN A 372 27.52 0.16 -23.30
CA ASN A 372 28.24 -0.87 -24.06
C ASN A 372 27.56 -2.26 -24.05
N ILE A 373 26.25 -2.29 -24.26
CA ILE A 373 25.44 -3.51 -24.24
C ILE A 373 24.75 -3.74 -25.58
N CYS A 374 24.70 -5.00 -26.03
CA CYS A 374 23.99 -5.40 -27.25
C CYS A 374 24.36 -4.61 -28.52
N GLY A 375 25.58 -4.04 -28.58
CA GLY A 375 26.04 -3.23 -29.71
C GLY A 375 25.65 -1.74 -29.65
N PHE A 376 25.16 -1.27 -28.50
CA PHE A 376 24.84 0.14 -28.25
C PHE A 376 25.81 0.73 -27.22
N SER A 377 26.29 1.94 -27.48
CA SER A 377 27.16 2.70 -26.58
C SER A 377 26.41 3.14 -25.32
N LYS A 378 25.14 3.57 -25.45
CA LYS A 378 24.23 3.91 -24.34
C LYS A 378 22.83 3.34 -24.54
N VAL A 379 22.24 2.86 -23.46
CA VAL A 379 20.84 2.41 -23.38
C VAL A 379 20.21 3.00 -22.14
N HIS A 380 19.08 3.67 -22.31
CA HIS A 380 18.21 4.10 -21.23
C HIS A 380 16.85 3.43 -21.42
N ILE A 381 16.40 2.69 -20.43
CA ILE A 381 15.09 2.04 -20.44
C ILE A 381 14.23 2.63 -19.34
N ARG A 382 12.95 2.81 -19.61
CA ARG A 382 11.96 3.26 -18.63
C ARG A 382 10.73 2.40 -18.69
N ASN A 383 10.10 2.23 -17.53
CA ASN A 383 8.78 1.65 -17.45
C ASN A 383 7.90 2.39 -16.45
N ILE A 384 6.61 2.42 -16.73
CA ILE A 384 5.59 2.79 -15.77
C ILE A 384 4.99 1.55 -15.12
N TYR A 385 4.32 1.74 -13.99
CA TYR A 385 3.47 0.75 -13.35
C TYR A 385 2.34 1.45 -12.63
N ILE A 386 1.12 1.04 -12.95
CA ILE A 386 -0.15 1.62 -12.50
C ILE A 386 -1.18 0.49 -12.32
N THR A 387 -2.44 0.79 -12.02
CA THR A 387 -3.46 -0.25 -11.80
C THR A 387 -3.62 -1.21 -13.00
N ARG A 388 -3.45 -0.70 -14.23
CA ARG A 388 -3.56 -1.50 -15.47
C ARG A 388 -2.22 -2.04 -16.01
N ILE A 389 -1.07 -1.67 -15.44
CA ILE A 389 0.26 -2.05 -15.94
C ILE A 389 1.14 -2.54 -14.79
N LYS A 390 1.63 -3.77 -14.88
CA LYS A 390 2.61 -4.32 -13.93
C LYS A 390 4.00 -3.76 -14.22
N ALA A 391 4.81 -3.63 -13.18
CA ALA A 391 6.19 -3.20 -13.33
C ALA A 391 7.00 -4.24 -14.12
N HIS A 392 7.67 -3.80 -15.17
CA HIS A 392 8.65 -4.59 -15.94
C HIS A 392 9.94 -4.78 -15.15
N PHE A 393 10.35 -3.72 -14.47
CA PHE A 393 11.47 -3.70 -13.54
C PHE A 393 11.23 -2.61 -12.49
N ARG A 394 12.14 -2.55 -11.51
CA ARG A 394 12.16 -1.54 -10.46
C ARG A 394 13.51 -0.82 -10.47
N CYS A 395 13.58 0.31 -9.78
CA CYS A 395 14.85 1.01 -9.52
C CYS A 395 15.93 0.05 -8.99
N GLY A 396 17.15 0.15 -9.54
CA GLY A 396 18.29 -0.73 -9.31
C GLY A 396 18.36 -1.96 -10.22
N HIS A 397 17.49 -2.08 -11.23
CA HIS A 397 17.48 -3.27 -12.10
C HIS A 397 18.68 -3.31 -13.06
N ASN A 398 19.30 -4.48 -13.20
CA ASN A 398 20.49 -4.64 -14.03
C ASN A 398 20.14 -5.19 -15.42
N ILE A 399 20.05 -4.28 -16.40
CA ILE A 399 19.75 -4.58 -17.81
C ILE A 399 20.71 -5.64 -18.39
N SER A 400 22.00 -5.60 -18.03
CA SER A 400 23.02 -6.54 -18.50
C SER A 400 22.82 -7.98 -18.03
N ARG A 401 21.94 -8.20 -17.07
CA ARG A 401 21.56 -9.52 -16.56
C ARG A 401 20.15 -9.94 -16.95
N ASP A 402 19.43 -9.10 -17.69
CA ASP A 402 18.07 -9.37 -18.16
C ASP A 402 18.08 -9.89 -19.61
N PRO A 403 17.88 -11.20 -19.82
CA PRO A 403 17.91 -11.77 -21.17
C PRO A 403 16.72 -11.33 -22.03
N GLN A 404 15.57 -10.99 -21.45
CA GLN A 404 14.40 -10.57 -22.24
C GLN A 404 14.60 -9.16 -22.79
N ILE A 405 15.08 -8.22 -21.94
CA ILE A 405 15.40 -6.85 -22.38
C ILE A 405 16.56 -6.86 -23.39
N GLN A 406 17.59 -7.67 -23.17
CA GLN A 406 18.69 -7.80 -24.14
C GLN A 406 18.23 -8.35 -25.50
N LEU A 407 17.30 -9.31 -25.50
CA LEU A 407 16.70 -9.79 -26.75
C LEU A 407 15.87 -8.71 -27.43
N ALA A 408 15.13 -7.89 -26.69
CA ALA A 408 14.40 -6.74 -27.23
C ALA A 408 15.34 -5.72 -27.89
N LEU A 409 16.47 -5.40 -27.24
CA LEU A 409 17.52 -4.53 -27.81
C LEU A 409 18.11 -5.12 -29.10
N ARG A 410 18.50 -6.40 -29.09
CA ARG A 410 19.05 -7.09 -30.27
C ARG A 410 18.04 -7.20 -31.42
N ALA A 411 16.74 -7.15 -31.11
CA ALA A 411 15.66 -7.26 -32.09
C ALA A 411 15.22 -5.90 -32.68
N ILE A 412 15.87 -4.78 -32.36
CA ILE A 412 15.55 -3.46 -32.92
C ILE A 412 15.62 -3.49 -34.46
N GLU A 413 16.71 -4.00 -35.02
CA GLU A 413 16.90 -4.11 -36.47
C GLU A 413 16.43 -5.46 -37.06
N GLY A 414 15.87 -6.31 -36.20
CA GLY A 414 15.47 -7.67 -36.55
C GLY A 414 16.50 -8.72 -36.15
N LEU A 415 16.03 -9.75 -35.44
CA LEU A 415 16.85 -10.88 -34.98
C LEU A 415 16.40 -12.16 -35.68
N ASN A 416 17.31 -12.81 -36.41
CA ASN A 416 16.99 -14.06 -37.13
C ASN A 416 16.93 -15.24 -36.15
N ILE A 417 15.77 -15.92 -36.10
CA ILE A 417 15.50 -17.04 -35.20
C ILE A 417 16.43 -18.23 -35.47
N THR A 418 16.83 -18.46 -36.71
CA THR A 418 17.68 -19.61 -37.08
C THR A 418 19.11 -19.48 -36.57
N MET A 419 19.53 -18.26 -36.20
CA MET A 419 20.86 -17.98 -35.65
C MET A 419 20.91 -18.10 -34.13
N LEU A 420 19.78 -18.37 -33.47
CA LEU A 420 19.68 -18.45 -32.01
C LEU A 420 19.97 -19.87 -31.49
N SER A 421 20.69 -19.93 -30.37
CA SER A 421 20.86 -21.17 -29.61
C SER A 421 19.55 -21.64 -28.98
N GLU A 422 19.44 -22.93 -28.63
CA GLU A 422 18.25 -23.47 -27.95
C GLU A 422 17.92 -22.73 -26.64
N LYS A 423 18.95 -22.31 -25.89
CA LYS A 423 18.77 -21.51 -24.67
C LYS A 423 18.21 -20.12 -24.98
N GLU A 424 18.66 -19.47 -26.05
CA GLU A 424 18.10 -18.18 -26.48
C GLU A 424 16.66 -18.33 -26.97
N LYS A 425 16.30 -19.44 -27.61
CA LYS A 425 14.92 -19.71 -28.04
C LYS A 425 13.96 -19.80 -26.85
N GLU A 426 14.37 -20.38 -25.72
CA GLU A 426 13.56 -20.36 -24.49
C GLU A 426 13.32 -18.92 -23.99
N HIS A 427 14.38 -18.09 -23.97
CA HIS A 427 14.24 -16.69 -23.56
C HIS A 427 13.40 -15.87 -24.55
N VAL A 428 13.46 -16.18 -25.86
CA VAL A 428 12.58 -15.58 -26.87
C VAL A 428 11.13 -15.96 -26.61
N ALA A 429 10.83 -17.23 -26.31
CA ALA A 429 9.46 -17.65 -26.01
C ALA A 429 8.88 -16.86 -24.84
N LYS A 430 9.66 -16.69 -23.76
CA LYS A 430 9.27 -15.85 -22.62
C LYS A 430 9.13 -14.37 -22.99
N ALA A 431 10.01 -13.83 -23.83
CA ALA A 431 9.92 -12.44 -24.27
C ALA A 431 8.70 -12.19 -25.18
N ILE A 432 8.27 -13.17 -25.98
CA ILE A 432 7.02 -13.11 -26.75
C ILE A 432 5.81 -13.19 -25.81
N GLU A 433 5.84 -14.10 -24.84
CA GLU A 433 4.78 -14.24 -23.81
C GLU A 433 4.63 -12.95 -22.98
N SER A 434 5.74 -12.32 -22.58
CA SER A 434 5.76 -11.01 -21.92
C SER A 434 5.36 -9.84 -22.84
N GLY A 435 5.12 -10.09 -24.14
CA GLY A 435 4.74 -9.07 -25.11
C GLY A 435 5.88 -8.16 -25.60
N TYR A 436 7.15 -8.47 -25.31
CA TYR A 436 8.29 -7.64 -25.71
C TYR A 436 8.69 -7.82 -27.17
N LEU A 437 8.44 -9.00 -27.73
CA LEU A 437 8.82 -9.36 -29.10
C LEU A 437 7.60 -9.81 -29.90
N TYR A 438 7.63 -9.55 -31.21
CA TYR A 438 6.73 -10.18 -32.16
C TYR A 438 7.51 -10.83 -33.30
N ARG A 439 6.93 -11.86 -33.90
CA ARG A 439 7.51 -12.62 -35.01
C ARG A 439 6.95 -12.13 -36.34
N ASP A 440 7.82 -11.97 -37.33
CA ASP A 440 7.46 -11.71 -38.73
C ASP A 440 8.34 -12.59 -39.64
N GLY A 441 7.78 -13.71 -40.10
CA GLY A 441 8.53 -14.77 -40.77
C GLY A 441 9.57 -15.40 -39.82
N ASP A 442 10.83 -15.45 -40.25
CA ASP A 442 11.94 -15.97 -39.44
C ASP A 442 12.69 -14.88 -38.66
N MET A 443 12.14 -13.67 -38.63
CA MET A 443 12.70 -12.52 -37.92
C MET A 443 11.86 -12.19 -36.68
N LEU A 444 12.52 -11.81 -35.60
CA LEU A 444 11.94 -11.24 -34.40
C LEU A 444 12.20 -9.74 -34.37
N TYR A 445 11.20 -8.98 -33.96
CA TYR A 445 11.29 -7.53 -33.77
C TYR A 445 10.77 -7.13 -32.41
N THR A 446 11.31 -6.04 -31.86
CA THR A 446 10.84 -5.48 -30.59
C THR A 446 9.48 -4.79 -30.72
N LYS A 447 8.58 -5.06 -29.77
CA LYS A 447 7.32 -4.34 -29.54
C LYS A 447 7.54 -3.16 -28.57
N ILE A 448 8.55 -3.22 -27.70
CA ILE A 448 8.94 -2.08 -26.84
C ILE A 448 9.34 -0.92 -27.74
N LEU A 449 8.78 0.26 -27.50
CA LEU A 449 9.06 1.46 -28.30
C LEU A 449 10.52 1.88 -28.10
N VAL A 450 11.19 2.20 -29.21
CA VAL A 450 12.61 2.56 -29.22
C VAL A 450 12.83 3.85 -29.99
N ASN A 451 13.47 4.83 -29.37
CA ASN A 451 13.92 6.06 -30.00
C ASN A 451 15.45 6.19 -29.95
N ALA A 452 16.01 7.00 -30.84
CA ALA A 452 17.42 7.36 -30.78
C ALA A 452 17.69 8.36 -29.65
N LEU A 453 18.86 8.23 -29.01
CA LEU A 453 19.47 9.26 -28.16
C LEU A 453 20.22 10.25 -29.06
N THR A 454 19.86 11.53 -29.02
CA THR A 454 20.61 12.61 -29.69
C THR A 454 21.49 13.37 -28.71
N ASP A 455 22.67 13.81 -29.16
CA ASP A 455 23.76 14.37 -28.36
C ASP A 455 23.31 15.38 -27.28
N ASN A 456 23.71 15.10 -26.04
CA ASN A 456 23.55 15.91 -24.84
C ASN A 456 22.10 16.28 -24.49
N TYR A 457 21.35 15.38 -23.86
CA TYR A 457 20.81 15.53 -22.50
C TYR A 457 20.01 14.26 -22.17
N LEU A 458 20.09 13.82 -20.91
CA LEU A 458 19.26 12.77 -20.29
C LEU A 458 17.75 13.10 -20.26
N LEU A 459 17.30 14.02 -21.11
CA LEU A 459 15.95 14.53 -21.16
C LEU A 459 15.38 14.18 -22.53
N GLU A 460 14.44 13.24 -22.53
CA GLU A 460 13.59 12.82 -23.64
C GLU A 460 12.64 13.95 -24.09
N LYS A 461 13.14 15.20 -24.20
CA LYS A 461 12.36 16.43 -24.45
C LYS A 461 11.57 16.33 -25.73
N ASP A 462 12.19 15.80 -26.79
CA ASP A 462 11.53 15.65 -28.07
C ASP A 462 10.51 14.49 -28.05
N LEU A 463 10.74 13.45 -27.26
CA LEU A 463 9.85 12.28 -27.17
C LEU A 463 8.48 12.65 -26.62
N PHE A 464 8.44 13.52 -25.61
CA PHE A 464 7.20 13.95 -24.97
C PHE A 464 6.72 15.33 -25.42
N LYS A 465 7.34 15.91 -26.47
CA LYS A 465 7.07 17.29 -26.89
C LYS A 465 5.60 17.54 -27.21
N ILE A 466 4.96 16.61 -27.92
CA ILE A 466 3.53 16.70 -28.27
C ILE A 466 2.70 16.71 -26.97
N SER A 467 2.83 15.70 -26.13
CA SER A 467 2.10 15.61 -24.86
C SER A 467 2.36 16.78 -23.91
N ASN A 468 3.58 17.35 -23.93
CA ASN A 468 3.92 18.54 -23.15
C ASN A 468 3.20 19.80 -23.64
N GLY A 469 2.83 19.89 -24.92
CA GLY A 469 2.03 20.99 -25.47
C GLY A 469 0.63 21.09 -24.87
N LEU A 470 0.12 19.99 -24.29
CA LEU A 470 -1.13 19.98 -23.52
C LEU A 470 -1.07 20.92 -22.29
N ARG A 471 0.13 21.31 -21.85
CA ARG A 471 0.31 22.26 -20.73
C ARG A 471 -0.05 23.69 -21.13
N ASP A 472 -0.10 24.02 -22.41
CA ASP A 472 -0.18 25.41 -22.86
C ASP A 472 -1.59 25.75 -23.37
N GLY A 473 -2.36 26.51 -22.60
CA GLY A 473 -3.65 27.08 -23.04
C GLY A 473 -4.87 26.15 -22.94
N TYR A 474 -4.68 24.88 -22.57
CA TYR A 474 -5.77 23.89 -22.50
C TYR A 474 -6.48 23.83 -21.14
N PHE A 475 -5.81 24.26 -20.06
CA PHE A 475 -6.28 24.03 -18.69
C PHE A 475 -6.32 25.29 -17.82
N ASP A 476 -5.95 26.46 -18.34
CA ASP A 476 -5.65 27.65 -17.51
C ASP A 476 -6.76 28.00 -16.51
N THR A 477 -8.02 28.07 -16.97
CA THR A 477 -9.16 28.45 -16.09
C THR A 477 -9.44 27.39 -15.02
N ASP A 478 -9.52 26.11 -15.38
CA ASP A 478 -9.81 25.03 -14.43
C ASP A 478 -8.64 24.81 -13.45
N ALA A 479 -7.40 24.98 -13.92
CA ALA A 479 -6.20 24.90 -13.11
C ALA A 479 -6.13 26.05 -12.10
N GLU A 480 -6.59 27.26 -12.45
CA GLU A 480 -6.67 28.38 -11.51
C GLU A 480 -7.62 28.10 -10.33
N ILE A 481 -8.80 27.53 -10.62
CA ILE A 481 -9.76 27.15 -9.58
C ILE A 481 -9.17 26.08 -8.65
N VAL A 482 -8.57 25.04 -9.22
CA VAL A 482 -7.94 23.97 -8.43
C VAL A 482 -6.76 24.51 -7.62
N ALA A 483 -5.93 25.39 -8.19
CA ALA A 483 -4.81 26.00 -7.48
C ALA A 483 -5.28 26.83 -6.27
N GLU A 484 -6.37 27.59 -6.40
CA GLU A 484 -6.93 28.36 -5.29
C GLU A 484 -7.41 27.44 -4.15
N GLU A 485 -8.16 26.39 -4.47
CA GLU A 485 -8.66 25.41 -3.49
C GLU A 485 -7.50 24.64 -2.80
N ILE A 486 -6.50 24.20 -3.57
CA ILE A 486 -5.32 23.50 -3.04
C ILE A 486 -4.46 24.43 -2.18
N ALA A 487 -4.25 25.68 -2.59
CA ALA A 487 -3.51 26.66 -1.79
C ALA A 487 -4.19 26.91 -0.44
N ALA A 488 -5.52 27.06 -0.44
CA ALA A 488 -6.30 27.23 0.79
C ALA A 488 -6.19 25.99 1.71
N LEU A 489 -6.24 24.78 1.14
CA LEU A 489 -6.08 23.54 1.88
C LEU A 489 -4.67 23.42 2.49
N ILE A 490 -3.62 23.69 1.71
CA ILE A 490 -2.24 23.68 2.18
C ILE A 490 -2.06 24.67 3.34
N LYS A 491 -2.51 25.92 3.17
CA LYS A 491 -2.36 26.96 4.20
C LYS A 491 -3.10 26.62 5.50
N LYS A 492 -4.19 25.87 5.41
CA LYS A 492 -4.99 25.44 6.56
C LYS A 492 -4.40 24.21 7.27
N SER A 493 -3.84 23.27 6.52
CA SER A 493 -3.54 21.93 7.03
C SER A 493 -2.05 21.63 7.19
N ILE A 494 -1.17 22.38 6.52
CA ILE A 494 0.28 22.19 6.57
C ILE A 494 0.91 23.33 7.37
N PRO A 495 1.83 23.04 8.31
CA PRO A 495 2.59 24.06 9.02
C PRO A 495 3.41 24.96 8.08
N ASP A 496 3.50 26.23 8.42
CA ASP A 496 4.20 27.26 7.63
C ASP A 496 5.68 26.96 7.36
N TYR A 497 6.38 26.35 8.32
CA TYR A 497 7.77 25.93 8.18
C TYR A 497 7.99 24.79 7.16
N LEU A 498 6.91 24.22 6.62
CA LEU A 498 6.92 23.25 5.50
C LEU A 498 6.40 23.86 4.19
N TYR A 499 6.10 25.17 4.13
CA TYR A 499 5.61 25.76 2.88
C TYR A 499 6.63 25.65 1.74
N GLY A 500 7.94 25.62 2.01
CA GLY A 500 8.97 25.38 0.98
C GLY A 500 8.87 24.02 0.26
N GLU A 501 7.95 23.17 0.71
CA GLU A 501 7.66 21.82 0.24
C GLU A 501 6.23 21.68 -0.32
N TRP A 502 5.49 22.78 -0.51
CA TRP A 502 4.09 22.81 -0.98
C TRP A 502 3.83 21.94 -2.22
N ARG A 503 4.82 21.82 -3.12
CA ARG A 503 4.73 21.03 -4.36
C ARG A 503 4.44 19.55 -4.09
N PHE A 504 4.90 19.01 -2.96
CA PHE A 504 4.66 17.62 -2.59
C PHE A 504 3.21 17.40 -2.13
N ALA A 505 2.61 18.39 -1.46
CA ALA A 505 1.18 18.35 -1.16
C ALA A 505 0.34 18.37 -2.45
N ASN A 506 0.76 19.14 -3.46
CA ASN A 506 0.10 19.12 -4.76
C ASN A 506 0.26 17.77 -5.50
N ILE A 507 1.44 17.14 -5.41
CA ILE A 507 1.66 15.79 -5.96
C ILE A 507 0.71 14.78 -5.31
N LEU A 508 0.57 14.82 -3.98
CA LEU A 508 -0.37 13.96 -3.23
C LEU A 508 -1.83 14.24 -3.61
N ALA A 509 -2.20 15.52 -3.80
CA ALA A 509 -3.54 15.88 -4.25
C ALA A 509 -3.87 15.27 -5.63
N ASN A 510 -2.88 15.23 -6.53
CA ASN A 510 -3.01 14.69 -7.89
C ASN A 510 -2.91 13.16 -7.99
N SER A 511 -2.59 12.44 -6.90
CA SER A 511 -2.36 10.99 -6.93
C SER A 511 -3.39 10.14 -7.72
N PRO A 512 -4.72 10.32 -7.60
CA PRO A 512 -5.69 9.49 -8.34
C PRO A 512 -5.78 9.80 -9.84
N VAL A 513 -5.24 10.93 -10.31
CA VAL A 513 -5.56 11.47 -11.64
C VAL A 513 -5.01 10.58 -12.76
N LEU A 514 -3.84 9.98 -12.60
CA LEU A 514 -3.25 9.10 -13.63
C LEU A 514 -4.14 7.90 -13.92
N ASP A 515 -4.48 7.11 -12.91
CA ASP A 515 -5.36 5.94 -13.08
C ASP A 515 -6.74 6.38 -13.59
N ALA A 516 -7.30 7.48 -13.08
CA ALA A 516 -8.60 7.98 -13.51
C ALA A 516 -8.63 8.43 -14.98
N VAL A 517 -7.56 9.08 -15.46
CA VAL A 517 -7.40 9.44 -16.87
C VAL A 517 -7.27 8.19 -17.74
N VAL A 518 -6.49 7.19 -17.29
CA VAL A 518 -6.35 5.91 -17.98
C VAL A 518 -7.71 5.23 -18.15
N GLU A 519 -8.48 5.08 -17.08
CA GLU A 519 -9.82 4.45 -17.16
C GLU A 519 -10.73 5.23 -18.11
N CYS A 520 -10.72 6.57 -18.06
CA CYS A 520 -11.54 7.36 -18.98
C CYS A 520 -11.14 7.19 -20.45
N LEU A 521 -9.84 7.11 -20.75
CA LEU A 521 -9.37 6.88 -22.12
C LEU A 521 -9.70 5.47 -22.60
N ILE A 522 -9.71 4.48 -21.71
CA ILE A 522 -10.16 3.11 -22.01
C ILE A 522 -11.65 3.10 -22.33
N GLU A 523 -12.48 3.73 -21.48
CA GLU A 523 -13.94 3.83 -21.69
C GLU A 523 -14.29 4.52 -23.01
N LYS A 524 -13.48 5.51 -23.43
CA LYS A 524 -13.63 6.21 -24.71
C LYS A 524 -13.06 5.45 -25.92
N GLY A 525 -12.42 4.30 -25.71
CA GLY A 525 -11.79 3.51 -26.76
C GLY A 525 -10.52 4.16 -27.35
N VAL A 526 -9.94 5.14 -26.66
CA VAL A 526 -8.69 5.81 -27.06
C VAL A 526 -7.47 4.97 -26.67
N LEU A 527 -7.57 4.25 -25.54
CA LEU A 527 -6.52 3.44 -24.97
C LEU A 527 -7.01 2.00 -24.76
N THR A 528 -6.15 1.02 -25.00
CA THR A 528 -6.43 -0.41 -24.80
C THR A 528 -5.38 -0.98 -23.85
N PRO A 529 -5.76 -1.51 -22.67
CA PRO A 529 -4.81 -2.04 -21.71
C PRO A 529 -4.20 -3.37 -22.18
N PRO A 530 -2.97 -3.70 -21.75
CA PRO A 530 -2.39 -5.01 -21.99
C PRO A 530 -3.17 -6.09 -21.22
N GLU A 531 -3.26 -7.29 -21.80
CA GLU A 531 -3.85 -8.46 -21.15
C GLU A 531 -3.05 -8.80 -19.89
N ASP A 532 -3.73 -9.02 -18.76
CA ASP A 532 -3.15 -9.26 -17.43
C ASP A 532 -2.13 -8.21 -16.93
N GLY A 533 -2.08 -7.03 -17.54
CA GLY A 533 -1.14 -5.97 -17.17
C GLY A 533 0.30 -6.21 -17.62
N ILE A 534 0.55 -7.18 -18.51
CA ILE A 534 1.89 -7.57 -18.98
C ILE A 534 1.98 -7.31 -20.48
N GLY A 535 2.96 -6.51 -20.92
CA GLY A 535 3.13 -6.22 -22.34
C GLY A 535 4.33 -5.31 -22.66
N ALA A 536 4.32 -4.68 -23.83
CA ALA A 536 5.28 -3.60 -24.14
C ALA A 536 4.73 -2.23 -23.72
N GLU A 537 3.43 -2.17 -23.46
CA GLU A 537 2.67 -1.02 -23.02
C GLU A 537 3.29 -0.44 -21.73
N GLY A 538 3.69 0.83 -21.80
CA GLY A 538 4.30 1.50 -20.65
C GLY A 538 5.79 1.20 -20.46
N CYS A 539 6.46 0.52 -21.38
CA CYS A 539 7.90 0.33 -21.41
C CYS A 539 8.50 0.93 -22.69
N TRP A 540 9.63 1.64 -22.58
CA TRP A 540 10.33 2.19 -23.75
C TRP A 540 11.84 2.30 -23.55
N MET A 541 12.57 2.39 -24.66
CA MET A 541 14.03 2.46 -24.69
C MET A 541 14.51 3.65 -25.53
N SER A 542 15.51 4.36 -25.02
CA SER A 542 16.30 5.33 -25.77
C SER A 542 17.71 4.76 -25.97
N VAL A 543 18.21 4.67 -27.21
CA VAL A 543 19.49 4.01 -27.54
C VAL A 543 20.43 4.89 -28.36
N GLU A 544 21.73 4.74 -28.13
CA GLU A 544 22.83 5.35 -28.89
C GLU A 544 23.73 4.24 -29.42
N LYS A 545 24.08 4.28 -30.71
CA LYS A 545 24.98 3.28 -31.31
C LYS A 545 26.45 3.52 -30.95
#